data_AF-A0A522NCG0-F1
#
_entry.id   AF-A0A522NCG0-F1
#
_cell.length_a   1.000
_cell.length_b   1.000
_cell.length_c   1.000
_cell.angle_alpha   90.00
_cell.angle_beta   90.00
_cell.angle_gamma   90.00
#
_symmetry.space_group_name_H-M   'P 1'
#
loop_
_entity.id
_entity.type
_entity.pdbx_description
1 polymer ?
#
loop_
_entity_poly.entity_id
_entity_poly.type
_entity_poly.pdbx_seq_one_letter_code
_entity_poly.pdbx_strand_id
1 'polypeptide(L)' 'MEKSFEPAQIESKWYARWEAGGAFRPSGRGAPYCILLPPPNVTGTLHMGHAFQQTVMDMLVRYQRMRGMNTLWQV' A
#
# COMPACT_ATOMS: atom_id res chain seq x y z
N MET A 1 7.42 -19.06 19.18
CA MET A 1 6.57 -18.82 18.00
C MET A 1 5.23 -19.47 18.29
N GLU A 2 4.11 -18.78 18.04
CA GLU A 2 2.80 -19.43 18.18
C GLU A 2 2.66 -20.61 17.20
N LYS A 3 1.84 -21.60 17.57
CA LYS A 3 1.61 -22.79 16.75
C LYS A 3 0.64 -22.56 15.59
N SER A 4 -0.21 -21.53 15.68
CA SER A 4 -1.17 -21.15 14.63
C SER A 4 -0.79 -19.80 14.03
N PHE A 5 -1.07 -19.63 12.73
CA PHE A 5 -0.96 -18.35 12.05
C PHE A 5 -2.31 -17.65 12.08
N GLU A 6 -2.38 -16.51 12.78
CA GLU A 6 -3.59 -15.69 12.91
C GLU A 6 -3.42 -14.37 12.11
N PRO A 7 -3.87 -14.30 10.83
CA PRO A 7 -3.60 -13.15 9.96
C PRO A 7 -4.15 -11.84 10.52
N ALA A 8 -5.37 -11.87 11.05
CA ALA A 8 -6.09 -10.66 11.49
C ALA A 8 -5.33 -9.88 12.58
N GLN A 9 -4.68 -10.59 13.51
CA GLN A 9 -3.89 -9.95 14.58
C GLN A 9 -2.61 -9.33 14.02
N ILE A 10 -1.96 -10.03 13.08
CA ILE A 10 -0.71 -9.59 12.45
C ILE A 10 -0.98 -8.36 11.57
N GLU A 11 -2.00 -8.43 10.71
CA GLU A 11 -2.42 -7.36 9.81
C GLU A 11 -2.76 -6.08 10.60
N SER A 12 -3.61 -6.19 11.62
CA SER A 12 -4.02 -5.06 12.45
C SER A 12 -2.83 -4.37 13.13
N LYS A 13 -1.92 -5.17 13.70
CA LYS A 13 -0.71 -4.66 14.37
C LYS A 13 0.20 -3.90 13.40
N TRP A 14 0.49 -4.48 12.23
CA TRP A 14 1.41 -3.88 11.27
C TRP A 14 0.83 -2.65 10.59
N TYR A 15 -0.45 -2.68 10.23
CA TYR A 15 -1.10 -1.53 9.61
C TYR A 15 -1.05 -0.30 10.53
N ALA A 16 -1.45 -0.44 11.80
CA ALA A 16 -1.38 0.63 12.79
C ALA A 16 0.05 1.17 12.96
N ARG A 17 1.06 0.29 12.98
CA ARG A 17 2.47 0.69 13.05
C ARG A 17 2.92 1.48 11.83
N TRP A 18 2.54 1.06 10.63
CA TRP A 18 2.92 1.73 9.38
C TRP A 18 2.26 3.10 9.25
N GLU A 19 0.99 3.21 9.63
CA GLU A 19 0.27 4.48 9.63
C GLU A 19 0.88 5.47 10.62
N ALA A 20 1.09 5.04 11.87
CA ALA A 20 1.71 5.88 12.90
C ALA A 20 3.14 6.31 12.54
N GLY A 21 3.89 5.44 11.85
CA GLY A 21 5.24 5.72 11.36
C GLY A 21 5.29 6.57 10.07
N GLY A 22 4.14 6.93 9.49
CA GLY A 22 4.09 7.63 8.21
C GLY A 22 4.67 6.84 7.04
N ALA A 23 4.69 5.50 7.12
CA ALA A 23 5.32 4.63 6.13
C ALA A 23 4.73 4.77 4.71
N PHE A 24 3.51 5.28 4.61
CA PHE A 24 2.83 5.53 3.34
C PHE A 24 3.10 6.92 2.76
N ARG A 25 3.69 7.83 3.53
CA ARG A 25 3.99 9.19 3.08
C ARG A 25 5.19 9.20 2.11
N PRO A 26 5.23 10.14 1.15
CA PRO A 26 6.44 10.40 0.37
C PRO A 26 7.60 10.76 1.32
N SER A 27 8.79 10.23 1.03
CA SER A 27 10.00 10.50 1.85
C SER A 27 10.54 11.91 1.65
N GLY A 28 10.16 12.58 0.54
CA GLY A 28 10.74 13.85 0.10
C GLY A 28 12.18 13.74 -0.40
N ARG A 29 12.71 12.51 -0.56
CA ARG A 29 14.09 12.23 -0.96
C ARG A 29 14.13 11.19 -2.07
N GLY A 30 15.04 11.37 -3.03
CA GLY A 30 15.18 10.50 -4.21
C GLY A 30 14.31 10.94 -5.39
N ALA A 31 14.45 10.25 -6.52
CA ALA A 31 13.69 10.56 -7.73
C ALA A 31 12.19 10.25 -7.55
N PRO A 32 11.28 11.08 -8.09
CA PRO A 32 9.84 10.86 -7.93
C PRO A 32 9.37 9.60 -8.67
N TYR A 33 8.47 8.86 -8.05
CA TYR A 33 7.73 7.76 -8.69
C TYR A 33 6.28 7.81 -8.23
N CYS A 34 5.35 8.01 -9.17
CA CYS A 34 3.93 8.17 -8.86
C CYS A 34 3.10 7.18 -9.65
N ILE A 35 2.16 6.50 -8.97
CA ILE A 35 1.05 5.79 -9.60
C ILE A 35 -0.21 6.60 -9.30
N LEU A 36 -0.84 7.13 -10.34
CA LEU A 36 -2.08 7.88 -10.28
C LEU A 36 -3.25 6.92 -10.54
N LEU A 37 -4.15 6.76 -9.58
CA LEU A 37 -5.49 6.27 -9.91
C LEU A 37 -6.36 7.45 -10.32
N PRO A 38 -7.11 7.34 -11.44
CA PRO A 38 -8.20 8.27 -11.68
C PRO A 38 -9.23 8.15 -10.54
N PRO A 39 -9.94 9.23 -10.20
CA PRO A 39 -10.95 9.21 -9.14
C PRO A 39 -11.88 8.02 -9.31
N PRO A 40 -12.16 7.26 -8.24
CA PRO A 40 -12.97 6.06 -8.35
C PRO A 40 -14.40 6.44 -8.76
N ASN A 41 -14.89 5.86 -9.85
CA ASN A 41 -16.31 5.85 -10.15
C ASN A 41 -16.97 4.78 -9.27
N VAL A 42 -17.38 5.15 -8.07
CA VAL A 42 -18.00 4.24 -7.11
C VAL A 42 -19.43 3.92 -7.54
N THR A 43 -19.61 2.84 -8.30
CA THR A 43 -20.92 2.38 -8.79
C THR A 43 -21.35 1.03 -8.24
N GLY A 44 -20.61 0.44 -7.29
CA GLY A 44 -20.92 -0.88 -6.72
C GLY A 44 -20.01 -1.32 -5.57
N THR A 45 -20.02 -2.61 -5.25
CA THR A 45 -19.21 -3.24 -4.19
C THR A 45 -17.83 -3.68 -4.69
N LEU A 46 -16.87 -3.75 -3.76
CA LEU A 46 -15.53 -4.25 -4.07
C LEU A 46 -15.56 -5.76 -4.36
N HIS A 47 -15.14 -6.13 -5.57
CA HIS A 47 -14.85 -7.53 -5.96
C HIS A 47 -13.34 -7.81 -6.10
N MET A 48 -12.99 -9.10 -6.28
CA MET A 48 -11.60 -9.58 -6.42
C MET A 48 -10.78 -8.88 -7.52
N GLY A 49 -11.41 -8.42 -8.60
CA GLY A 49 -10.72 -7.58 -9.61
C GLY A 49 -10.09 -6.31 -9.04
N HIS A 50 -10.76 -5.64 -8.09
CA HIS A 50 -10.17 -4.49 -7.41
C HIS A 50 -8.98 -4.92 -6.54
N ALA A 51 -9.14 -6.01 -5.77
CA ALA A 51 -8.06 -6.52 -4.93
C ALA A 51 -6.81 -6.84 -5.77
N PHE A 52 -6.98 -7.48 -6.92
CA PHE A 52 -5.88 -7.77 -7.84
C PHE A 52 -5.17 -6.50 -8.33
N GLN A 53 -5.92 -5.54 -8.89
CA GLN A 53 -5.34 -4.32 -9.42
C GLN A 53 -4.61 -3.51 -8.32
N GLN A 54 -5.27 -3.31 -7.17
CA GLN A 54 -4.69 -2.58 -6.03
C GLN A 54 -3.43 -3.28 -5.50
N THR A 55 -3.41 -4.61 -5.44
CA THR A 55 -2.24 -5.38 -4.98
C THR A 55 -1.03 -5.19 -5.90
N VAL A 56 -1.23 -5.20 -7.22
CA VAL A 56 -0.13 -4.97 -8.18
C VAL A 56 0.46 -3.57 -8.01
N MET A 57 -0.40 -2.55 -7.85
CA MET A 57 0.04 -1.16 -7.67
C MET A 57 0.78 -0.97 -6.33
N ASP A 58 0.26 -1.55 -5.23
CA ASP A 58 0.92 -1.52 -3.92
C ASP A 58 2.31 -2.17 -3.97
N MET A 59 2.44 -3.32 -4.65
CA MET A 59 3.71 -4.02 -4.80
C MET A 59 4.76 -3.15 -5.51
N LEU A 60 4.38 -2.49 -6.61
CA LEU A 60 5.27 -1.59 -7.35
C LEU A 60 5.71 -0.40 -6.50
N VAL A 61 4.79 0.23 -5.77
CA VAL A 61 5.07 1.36 -4.89
C VAL A 61 6.04 0.96 -3.77
N ARG A 62 5.85 -0.21 -3.15
CA ARG A 62 6.74 -0.73 -2.12
C ARG A 62 8.13 -1.05 -2.68
N TYR A 63 8.19 -1.74 -3.82
CA TYR A 63 9.45 -2.06 -4.48
C TYR A 63 10.26 -0.80 -4.80
N GLN A 64 9.63 0.21 -5.39
CA GLN A 64 10.31 1.46 -5.74
C GLN A 64 10.73 2.26 -4.51
N ARG A 65 9.92 2.26 -3.44
CA ARG A 65 10.30 2.86 -2.15
C ARG A 65 11.54 2.19 -1.56
N MET A 66 11.61 0.86 -1.60
CA MET A 66 12.78 0.09 -1.15
C MET A 66 14.03 0.36 -2.01
N ARG A 67 13.84 0.76 -3.27
CA ARG A 67 14.91 1.21 -4.17
C ARG A 67 15.34 2.67 -3.96
N GLY A 68 14.78 3.38 -2.98
CA GLY A 68 15.13 4.76 -2.66
C GLY A 68 14.40 5.82 -3.48
N MET A 69 13.36 5.45 -4.23
CA MET A 69 12.51 6.41 -4.95
C MET A 69 11.59 7.15 -3.97
N ASN A 70 11.29 8.42 -4.26
CA ASN A 70 10.27 9.18 -3.55
C ASN A 70 8.90 8.80 -4.10
N THR A 71 8.26 7.81 -3.47
CA THR A 71 7.01 7.24 -3.98
C THR A 71 5.76 7.97 -3.47
N LEU A 72 4.82 8.20 -4.37
CA LEU A 72 3.46 8.65 -4.08
C LEU A 72 2.47 7.69 -4.73
N TRP A 73 1.57 7.12 -3.93
CA TRP A 73 0.41 6.40 -4.43
C TRP A 73 -0.82 7.24 -4.14
N GLN A 74 -1.34 7.90 -5.16
CA GLN A 74 -2.51 8.75 -5.04
C GLN A 74 -3.74 7.92 -5.40
N VAL A 75 -4.53 7.65 -4.37
CA VAL A 75 -5.83 6.98 -4.44
C VAL A 75 -6.94 8.02 -4.54
#